data_AF-A0A2H5WDA4-F1
#
_entry.id   AF-A0A2H5WDA4-F1
#
_cell.length_a   1.000
_cell.length_b   1.000
_cell.length_c   1.000
_cell.angle_alpha   90.00
_cell.angle_beta   90.00
_cell.angle_gamma   90.00
#
_symmetry.space_group_name_H-M   'P 1'
#
loop_
_entity.id
_entity.type
_entity.pdbx_description
1 polymer ?
#
loop_
_entity_poly.entity_id
_entity_poly.type
_entity_poly.pdbx_seq_one_letter_code
_entity_poly.pdbx_strand_id
1 'polypeptide(L)'
;MVGFSGYGDARSAPGVLVEESGCVYLETADGQRWAIIWPPRFEAAWTQDGLVILRDGGAIFARVGETVTLGGQRLQARYVPEHSRPDATRVCDASRFWVASPEGLA
;
A
#
# COMPACT_ATOMS: atom_id res chain seq x y z
N MET A 1 -1.71 -12.27 25.28
CA MET A 1 -2.57 -12.01 24.11
C MET A 1 -2.93 -10.52 24.14
N VAL A 2 -2.11 -9.68 23.53
CA VAL A 2 -2.30 -8.22 23.57
C VAL A 2 -3.13 -7.85 22.35
N GLY A 3 -4.44 -7.80 22.53
CA GLY A 3 -5.35 -7.26 21.52
C GLY A 3 -5.24 -5.74 21.53
N PHE A 4 -4.59 -5.17 20.53
CA PHE A 4 -4.63 -3.74 20.30
C PHE A 4 -6.00 -3.39 19.69
N SER A 5 -6.91 -2.90 20.53
CA SER A 5 -8.18 -2.33 20.07
C SER A 5 -7.90 -1.09 19.21
N GLY A 6 -8.05 -1.23 17.89
CA GLY A 6 -7.80 -0.18 16.91
C GLY A 6 -7.46 -0.70 15.50
N TYR A 7 -7.07 -1.97 15.39
CA TYR A 7 -6.79 -2.64 14.11
C TYR A 7 -8.10 -3.16 13.50
N GLY A 8 -8.73 -2.36 12.63
CA GLY A 8 -9.88 -2.79 11.84
C GLY A 8 -9.52 -2.76 10.37
N ASP A 9 -9.91 -3.80 9.62
CA ASP A 9 -9.85 -3.81 8.16
C ASP A 9 -10.81 -2.76 7.60
N ALA A 10 -10.34 -1.53 7.45
CA ALA A 10 -11.05 -0.48 6.74
C ALA A 10 -10.78 -0.63 5.25
N ARG A 11 -11.81 -0.46 4.43
CA ARG A 11 -11.61 -0.25 2.99
C ARG A 11 -11.14 1.18 2.76
N SER A 12 -10.10 1.35 1.96
CA SER A 12 -9.72 2.65 1.44
C SER A 12 -10.86 3.19 0.56
N ALA A 13 -10.91 4.50 0.38
CA ALA A 13 -11.63 5.04 -0.76
C ALA A 13 -11.01 4.47 -2.05
N PRO A 14 -11.79 4.28 -3.13
CA PRO A 14 -11.25 3.99 -4.44
C PRO A 14 -10.26 5.09 -4.85
N GLY A 15 -9.11 4.69 -5.38
CA GLY A 15 -8.08 5.62 -5.82
C GLY A 15 -7.18 5.01 -6.88
N VAL A 16 -6.45 5.86 -7.59
CA VAL A 16 -5.52 5.44 -8.64
C VAL A 16 -4.15 5.17 -8.01
N LEU A 17 -3.53 4.05 -8.38
CA LEU A 17 -2.14 3.81 -8.02
C LEU A 17 -1.23 4.71 -8.84
N VAL A 18 -0.41 5.52 -8.18
CA VAL A 18 0.56 6.40 -8.83
C VAL A 18 1.96 6.10 -8.32
N GLU A 19 2.93 6.16 -9.21
CA GLU A 19 4.34 5.94 -8.88
C GLU A 19 5.09 7.27 -9.02
N GLU A 20 5.92 7.59 -8.02
CA GLU A 20 6.82 8.74 -8.09
C GLU A 20 8.12 8.41 -7.35
N SER A 21 9.26 8.52 -8.03
CA SER A 21 10.59 8.30 -7.42
C SER A 21 10.79 6.94 -6.73
N GLY A 22 10.19 5.88 -7.28
CA GLY A 22 10.19 4.52 -6.77
C GLY A 22 9.16 4.26 -5.66
N CYS A 23 8.26 5.21 -5.42
CA CYS A 23 7.27 5.17 -4.35
C CYS A 23 5.86 5.02 -4.91
N VAL A 24 5.09 4.11 -4.33
CA VAL A 24 3.72 3.83 -4.77
C VAL A 24 2.74 4.49 -3.82
N TYR A 25 1.82 5.26 -4.39
CA TYR A 25 0.81 6.00 -3.66
C TYR A 25 -0.58 5.66 -4.19
N LEU A 26 -1.57 5.79 -3.31
CA LEU A 26 -2.98 5.82 -3.67
C LEU A 26 -3.42 7.29 -3.74
N GLU A 27 -3.84 7.74 -4.92
CA GLU A 27 -4.46 9.05 -5.11
C GLU A 27 -5.98 8.89 -5.18
N THR A 28 -6.71 9.46 -4.21
CA THR A 28 -8.17 9.42 -4.18
C THR A 28 -8.77 10.53 -5.05
N ALA A 29 -10.04 10.37 -5.43
CA ALA A 29 -10.76 11.37 -6.22
C ALA A 29 -10.81 12.77 -5.55
N ASP A 30 -10.71 12.82 -4.22
CA ASP A 30 -10.65 14.07 -3.44
C ASP A 30 -9.25 14.72 -3.44
N GLY A 31 -8.31 14.22 -4.25
CA GLY A 31 -6.93 14.71 -4.35
C GLY A 31 -6.06 14.32 -3.15
N GLN A 32 -6.50 13.37 -2.31
CA GLN A 32 -5.68 12.90 -1.19
C GLN A 32 -4.71 11.82 -1.66
N ARG A 33 -3.44 11.99 -1.32
CA ARG A 33 -2.39 11.02 -1.63
C ARG A 33 -1.92 10.28 -0.38
N TRP A 34 -1.82 8.96 -0.48
CA TRP A 34 -1.41 8.05 0.60
C TRP A 34 -0.25 7.19 0.13
N ALA A 35 0.90 7.25 0.79
CA ALA A 35 1.97 6.29 0.54
C ALA A 35 1.52 4.90 1.02
N ILE A 36 1.68 3.89 0.18
CA ILE A 36 1.22 2.55 0.50
C ILE A 36 2.34 1.76 1.15
N ILE A 37 2.04 1.20 2.32
CA ILE A 37 2.87 0.19 2.96
C ILE A 37 2.27 -1.16 2.59
N TRP A 38 2.95 -1.87 1.70
CA TRP A 38 2.52 -3.18 1.26
C TRP A 38 2.78 -4.24 2.34
N PRO A 39 1.86 -5.20 2.52
CA PRO A 39 2.04 -6.26 3.49
C PRO A 39 3.13 -7.23 3.01
N PRO A 40 3.67 -8.07 3.92
CA PRO A 40 4.58 -9.14 3.53
C PRO A 40 4.01 -9.97 2.38
N ARG A 41 4.88 -10.37 1.42
CA ARG A 41 4.55 -11.15 0.20
C ARG A 41 3.99 -10.33 -0.97
N PHE A 42 3.84 -9.02 -0.81
CA PHE A 42 3.64 -8.14 -1.93
C PHE A 42 4.98 -7.54 -2.35
N GLU A 43 5.19 -7.42 -3.66
CA GLU A 43 6.42 -6.92 -4.25
C GLU A 43 6.10 -5.96 -5.38
N ALA A 44 6.83 -4.84 -5.45
CA ALA A 44 6.76 -3.93 -6.58
C ALA A 44 7.80 -4.36 -7.63
N ALA A 45 7.35 -4.67 -8.84
CA ALA A 45 8.21 -5.15 -9.92
C ALA A 45 8.03 -4.29 -11.18
N TRP A 46 9.14 -3.98 -11.86
CA TRP A 46 9.11 -3.28 -13.14
C TRP A 46 8.84 -4.28 -14.28
N THR A 47 7.85 -3.96 -15.10
CA THR A 47 7.50 -4.71 -16.31
C THR A 47 7.65 -3.82 -17.55
N GLN A 48 7.45 -4.38 -18.74
CA GLN A 48 7.45 -3.60 -19.99
C GLN A 48 6.33 -2.55 -20.04
N ASP A 49 5.25 -2.77 -19.29
CA ASP A 49 4.08 -1.88 -19.22
C ASP A 49 4.14 -0.90 -18.02
N GLY A 50 5.23 -0.92 -17.25
CA GLY A 50 5.43 -0.08 -16.07
C GLY A 50 5.51 -0.85 -14.76
N LEU A 51 5.43 -0.13 -13.64
CA LEU A 51 5.49 -0.73 -12.30
C LEU A 51 4.19 -1.46 -11.97
N VAL A 52 4.31 -2.72 -11.56
CA VAL A 52 3.19 -3.56 -11.11
C VAL A 52 3.42 -3.99 -9.67
N ILE A 53 2.32 -4.20 -8.96
CA ILE A 53 2.30 -4.79 -7.63
C ILE A 53 1.96 -6.25 -7.79
N LEU A 54 2.87 -7.12 -7.39
CA LEU A 54 2.70 -8.56 -7.36
C LEU A 54 2.24 -9.00 -5.96
N ARG A 55 1.39 -10.02 -5.90
CA ARG A 55 1.07 -10.76 -4.67
C ARG A 55 1.90 -12.04 -4.59
N ASP A 56 1.75 -12.75 -3.48
CA ASP A 56 2.37 -14.06 -3.26
C ASP A 56 2.16 -14.99 -4.47
N GLY A 57 3.26 -15.58 -4.96
CA GLY A 57 3.27 -16.41 -6.16
C GLY A 57 3.44 -15.66 -7.48
N GLY A 58 3.73 -14.35 -7.45
CA GLY A 58 4.09 -13.57 -8.65
C GLY A 58 2.91 -13.16 -9.53
N ALA A 59 1.68 -13.33 -9.05
CA ALA A 59 0.49 -12.85 -9.75
C ALA A 59 0.37 -11.33 -9.62
N ILE A 60 0.00 -10.65 -10.71
CA ILE A 60 -0.26 -9.20 -10.68
C ILE A 60 -1.52 -8.94 -9.85
N PHE A 61 -1.35 -8.18 -8.76
CA PHE A 61 -2.43 -7.67 -7.94
C PHE A 61 -3.01 -6.38 -8.54
N ALA A 62 -2.14 -5.44 -8.92
CA ALA A 62 -2.54 -4.17 -9.51
C ALA A 62 -1.40 -3.56 -10.32
N ARG A 63 -1.74 -2.67 -11.25
CA ARG A 63 -0.78 -1.85 -12.02
C ARG A 63 -0.88 -0.39 -11.62
N VAL A 64 0.24 0.33 -11.73
CA VAL A 64 0.22 1.78 -11.65
C VAL A 64 -0.65 2.34 -12.77
N GLY A 65 -1.51 3.29 -12.44
CA GLY A 65 -2.55 3.85 -13.31
C GLY A 65 -3.93 3.19 -13.16
N GLU A 66 -4.03 2.04 -12.48
CA GLU A 66 -5.32 1.39 -12.23
C GLU A 66 -6.01 1.98 -10.99
N THR A 67 -7.34 2.10 -11.06
CA THR A 67 -8.18 2.39 -9.89
C THR A 67 -8.31 1.13 -9.05
N VAL A 68 -7.88 1.21 -7.79
CA VAL A 68 -7.95 0.11 -6.83
C VAL A 68 -8.70 0.53 -5.58
N THR A 69 -9.25 -0.45 -4.89
CA THR A 69 -9.70 -0.31 -3.50
C THR A 69 -8.85 -1.24 -2.66
N LEU A 70 -8.18 -0.67 -1.65
CA LEU A 70 -7.29 -1.41 -0.76
C LEU A 70 -8.01 -1.71 0.55
N GLY A 71 -7.84 -2.91 1.08
CA GLY A 71 -8.12 -3.16 2.49
C GLY A 71 -7.04 -2.57 3.39
N GLY A 72 -7.24 -2.61 4.70
CA GLY A 72 -6.24 -2.29 5.71
C GLY A 72 -6.52 -1.02 6.48
N GLN A 73 -5.50 -0.18 6.72
CA GLN A 73 -5.65 0.93 7.67
C GLN A 73 -4.77 2.14 7.38
N ARG A 74 -5.23 3.32 7.81
CA ARG A 74 -4.45 4.56 7.80
C ARG A 74 -3.42 4.50 8.92
N LEU A 75 -2.17 4.85 8.60
CA LEU A 75 -1.07 4.92 9.55
C LEU A 75 -0.53 6.36 9.61
N GLN A 76 -0.26 6.82 10.84
CA GLN A 76 0.45 8.09 11.04
C GLN A 76 1.95 7.89 10.81
N ALA A 77 2.62 8.91 10.25
CA ALA A 77 4.05 8.86 9.91
C ALA A 77 4.95 8.36 11.06
N ARG A 78 4.61 8.72 12.30
CA ARG A 78 5.38 8.31 13.50
C ARG A 78 5.43 6.79 13.75
N TYR A 79 4.46 6.04 13.25
CA TYR A 79 4.40 4.58 13.41
C TYR A 79 4.92 3.83 12.18
N VAL A 80 5.30 4.54 11.12
CA VAL A 80 5.82 3.91 9.89
C VAL A 80 7.03 3.01 10.16
N PRO A 81 8.04 3.40 10.97
CA PRO A 81 9.20 2.54 11.22
C PRO A 81 8.86 1.16 11.80
N GLU A 82 7.75 1.05 12.54
CA GLU A 82 7.29 -0.21 13.15
C GLU A 82 6.62 -1.14 12.12
N HIS A 83 6.09 -0.58 11.03
CA HIS A 83 5.32 -1.28 10.01
C HIS A 83 6.02 -1.38 8.65
N SER A 84 7.10 -0.62 8.43
CA SER A 84 7.91 -0.69 7.23
C SER A 84 9.03 -1.70 7.41
N ARG A 85 9.11 -2.69 6.50
CA ARG A 85 10.25 -3.59 6.46
C ARG A 85 11.51 -2.83 6.01
N PRO A 86 12.70 -3.21 6.48
CA PRO A 86 13.96 -2.64 6.00
C PRO A 86 14.16 -2.82 4.48
N ASP A 87 13.56 -3.86 3.88
CA ASP A 87 13.58 -4.10 2.43
C ASP A 87 12.46 -3.38 1.65
N ALA A 88 11.47 -2.77 2.32
CA ALA A 88 10.49 -1.88 1.70
C ALA A 88 11.12 -0.50 1.46
N THR A 89 12.34 -0.52 0.91
CA THR A 89 13.37 0.51 0.92
C THR A 89 13.01 1.68 0.02
N ARG A 90 12.01 2.43 0.45
CA ARG A 90 11.90 3.89 0.45
C ARG A 90 10.63 4.14 1.22
N VAL A 91 10.77 4.45 2.52
CA VAL A 91 9.69 5.16 3.20
C VAL A 91 9.53 6.46 2.43
N CYS A 92 8.51 6.48 1.61
CA CYS A 92 8.19 7.61 0.76
C CYS A 92 8.05 8.84 1.63
N ASP A 93 8.60 9.97 1.20
CA ASP A 93 8.47 11.23 1.92
C ASP A 93 7.01 11.69 1.81
N ALA A 94 6.20 11.14 2.69
CA ALA A 94 4.76 11.26 2.71
C ALA A 94 4.31 11.60 4.12
N SER A 95 3.30 12.45 4.22
CA SER A 95 2.66 12.78 5.49
C SER A 95 1.54 11.79 5.87
N ARG A 96 1.18 10.91 4.94
CA ARG A 96 0.01 10.02 5.01
C ARG A 96 0.38 8.64 4.49
N PHE A 97 0.15 7.63 5.32
CA PHE A 97 0.45 6.24 4.98
C PHE A 97 -0.80 5.38 5.06
N TRP A 98 -0.90 4.40 4.17
CA TRP A 98 -1.92 3.36 4.18
C TRP A 98 -1.25 2.01 4.22
N VAL A 99 -1.47 1.25 5.30
CA VAL A 99 -1.05 -0.15 5.36
C VAL A 99 -2.09 -0.94 4.60
N ALA A 100 -1.71 -1.47 3.43
CA ALA A 100 -2.58 -2.31 2.65
C ALA A 100 -2.71 -3.68 3.34
N SER A 101 -3.95 -4.13 3.52
CA SER A 101 -4.25 -5.53 3.81
C SER A 101 -4.72 -6.19 2.52
N PRO A 102 -4.29 -7.42 2.19
CA PRO A 102 -4.98 -8.20 1.19
C PRO A 102 -6.41 -8.41 1.71
N GLU A 103 -7.43 -8.00 0.97
CA GLU A 103 -8.78 -8.41 1.33
C GLU A 103 -8.83 -9.94 1.36
N GLY A 104 -9.10 -10.51 2.53
CA GLY A 104 -9.48 -11.90 2.79
C GLY A 104 -8.70 -12.98 2.03
N LEU A 105 -7.64 -13.53 2.64
CA LEU A 105 -7.45 -14.98 2.57
C LEU A 105 -8.45 -15.60 3.55
N ALA A 106 -9.60 -16.01 3.00
CA ALA A 106 -10.65 -16.85 3.59
C ALA A 106 -11.37 -16.35 4.85
#